data_AF-A0A126T683-F1
#
_entry.id   AF-A0A126T683-F1
#
_cell.length_a   1.000
_cell.length_b   1.000
_cell.length_c   1.000
_cell.angle_alpha   90.00
_cell.angle_beta   90.00
_cell.angle_gamma   90.00
#
_symmetry.space_group_name_H-M   'P 1'
#
loop_
_entity.id
_entity.type
_entity.pdbx_description
1 polymer ?
#
loop_
_entity_poly.entity_id
_entity_poly.type
_entity_poly.pdbx_seq_one_letter_code
_entity_poly.pdbx_strand_id
1 'polypeptide(L)' 'MATSKGGYLIDVAHNDELFIINGEKFEAKTYCFNMNEGDTVIFIEGSALGACASATLINLNTNSKCEVWCN' A
#
# COMPACT_ATOMS: atom_id res chain seq x y z
N MET A 1 -5.27 -14.86 -19.82
CA MET A 1 -4.36 -13.76 -19.46
C MET A 1 -4.35 -13.69 -17.95
N ALA A 2 -3.18 -13.83 -17.32
CA ALA A 2 -3.09 -14.05 -15.88
C ALA A 2 -3.56 -12.79 -15.12
N THR A 3 -4.74 -12.87 -14.48
CA THR A 3 -5.09 -11.94 -13.42
C THR A 3 -4.20 -12.33 -12.25
N SER A 4 -3.16 -11.55 -11.98
CA SER A 4 -2.28 -11.78 -10.84
C SER A 4 -3.12 -11.69 -9.57
N LYS A 5 -3.36 -12.83 -8.95
CA LYS A 5 -3.80 -12.94 -7.55
C LYS A 5 -2.61 -12.61 -6.63
N GLY A 6 -1.95 -11.48 -6.89
CA GLY A 6 -0.63 -11.12 -6.37
C GLY A 6 -0.59 -9.63 -6.05
N GLY A 7 0.00 -9.30 -4.90
CA GLY A 7 0.04 -7.94 -4.38
C GLY A 7 0.81 -6.95 -5.25
N TYR A 8 0.85 -5.71 -4.77
CA TYR A 8 1.52 -4.57 -5.39
C TYR A 8 2.84 -4.31 -4.67
N LEU A 9 3.85 -3.88 -5.41
CA LEU A 9 5.11 -3.44 -4.81
C LEU A 9 4.96 -2.03 -4.26
N ILE A 10 5.61 -1.77 -3.13
CA ILE A 10 5.87 -0.41 -2.68
C ILE A 10 7.05 0.12 -3.49
N ASP A 11 6.78 1.01 -4.43
CA ASP A 11 7.78 1.62 -5.31
C ASP A 11 8.63 2.67 -4.57
N VAL A 12 8.03 3.36 -3.60
CA VAL A 12 8.69 4.35 -2.73
C VAL A 12 8.07 4.24 -1.34
N ALA A 13 8.90 4.25 -0.29
CA ALA A 13 8.47 4.42 1.09
C ALA A 13 9.27 5.54 1.75
N HIS A 14 8.59 6.48 2.43
CA HIS A 14 9.25 7.57 3.14
C HIS A 14 8.73 7.73 4.56
N ASN A 15 9.64 7.59 5.54
CA ASN A 15 9.43 7.82 6.98
C ASN A 15 8.16 7.19 7.56
N ASP A 16 7.76 6.01 7.08
CA ASP A 16 6.53 5.32 7.49
C ASP A 16 5.22 6.10 7.24
N GLU A 17 5.27 7.19 6.47
CA GLU A 17 4.15 8.13 6.26
C GLU A 17 3.67 8.19 4.81
N LEU A 18 4.55 7.99 3.84
CA LEU A 18 4.23 8.16 2.42
C LEU A 18 4.69 6.95 1.62
N PHE A 19 3.79 6.46 0.77
CA PHE A 19 4.04 5.32 -0.10
C PHE A 19 3.61 5.63 -1.54
N ILE A 20 4.43 5.22 -2.50
CA ILE A 20 4.02 5.14 -3.91
C ILE A 20 3.82 3.66 -4.23
N ILE A 21 2.62 3.30 -4.67
CA ILE A 21 2.27 1.91 -5.00
C ILE A 21 1.55 1.93 -6.34
N ASN A 22 2.11 1.27 -7.35
CA ASN A 22 1.56 1.26 -8.70
C ASN A 22 1.39 2.67 -9.30
N GLY A 23 2.34 3.56 -8.98
CA GLY A 23 2.34 4.96 -9.44
C GLY A 23 1.37 5.91 -8.72
N GLU A 24 0.53 5.40 -7.83
CA GLU A 24 -0.42 6.20 -7.04
C GLU A 24 0.16 6.53 -5.66
N LYS A 25 -0.25 7.66 -5.09
CA LYS A 25 0.25 8.14 -3.80
C LYS A 25 -0.70 7.73 -2.66
N PHE A 26 -0.11 7.18 -1.61
CA PHE A 26 -0.80 6.82 -0.38
C PHE A 26 -0.11 7.46 0.83
N GLU A 27 -0.90 8.06 1.71
CA GLU A 27 -0.40 8.68 2.94
C GLU A 27 -0.93 7.93 4.15
N ALA A 28 -0.07 7.54 5.09
CA ALA A 28 -0.47 6.88 6.32
C ALA A 28 -1.49 7.74 7.09
N LYS A 29 -2.55 7.13 7.60
CA LYS A 29 -3.47 7.82 8.52
C LYS A 29 -2.80 8.16 9.86
N THR A 30 -1.81 7.36 10.24
CA THR A 30 -0.95 7.56 11.41
C THR A 30 0.50 7.32 11.00
N TYR A 31 1.10 6.20 11.41
CA TYR A 31 2.41 5.73 10.98
C TYR A 31 2.32 4.25 10.64
N CYS A 32 2.92 3.87 9.52
CA CYS A 32 2.87 2.52 8.99
C CYS A 32 4.24 1.87 9.01
N PHE A 33 4.65 1.43 10.21
CA PHE A 33 5.91 0.72 10.42
C PHE A 33 5.98 -0.59 9.62
N ASN A 34 7.19 -1.01 9.28
CA ASN A 34 7.48 -2.24 8.53
C ASN A 34 6.81 -2.27 7.14
N MET A 35 6.74 -1.11 6.49
CA MET A 35 6.30 -0.94 5.10
C MET A 35 7.47 -0.30 4.33
N ASN A 36 8.31 -1.11 3.70
CA ASN A 36 9.53 -0.62 3.05
C ASN A 36 9.44 -0.70 1.53
N GLU A 37 10.26 0.10 0.85
CA GLU A 37 10.44 0.00 -0.59
C GLU A 37 10.82 -1.43 -1.00
N GLY A 38 10.15 -1.95 -2.03
CA GLY A 38 10.30 -3.33 -2.51
C GLY A 38 9.46 -4.38 -1.79
N ASP A 39 8.79 -4.03 -0.68
CA ASP A 39 7.84 -4.95 -0.04
C ASP A 39 6.58 -5.14 -0.91
N THR A 40 5.98 -6.32 -0.83
CA THR A 40 4.71 -6.62 -1.51
C THR A 40 3.54 -6.44 -0.56
N VAL A 41 2.58 -5.58 -0.93
CA VAL A 41 1.35 -5.33 -0.18
C VAL A 41 0.11 -5.81 -0.92
N ILE A 42 -0.94 -6.15 -0.18
CA ILE A 42 -2.28 -6.36 -0.73
C ILE A 42 -3.24 -5.33 -0.18
N PHE A 43 -4.19 -4.92 -1.01
CA PHE A 43 -5.31 -4.09 -0.59
C PHE A 43 -6.41 -5.02 -0.08
N ILE A 44 -6.70 -4.96 1.21
CA ILE A 44 -7.83 -5.71 1.81
C ILE A 44 -9.10 -4.86 1.87
N GLU A 45 -8.95 -3.54 1.83
CA GLU A 45 -10.03 -2.57 1.66
C GLU A 45 -9.53 -1.41 0.80
N GLY A 46 -10.44 -0.74 0.08
CA GLY A 46 -10.07 0.25 -0.94
C GLY A 46 -9.45 -0.41 -2.19
N SER A 47 -8.88 0.41 -3.06
CA SER A 47 -8.30 -0.04 -4.33
C SER A 47 -7.11 0.83 -4.71
N ALA A 48 -6.11 0.22 -5.36
CA ALA A 48 -5.00 0.92 -6.01
C ALA A 48 -5.40 1.60 -7.33
N LEU A 49 -6.65 1.46 -7.75
CA LEU A 49 -7.17 1.90 -9.03
C LEU A 49 -8.54 2.56 -8.84
N GLY A 50 -8.67 3.83 -9.22
CA GLY A 50 -9.94 4.59 -9.25
C GLY A 50 -10.15 5.56 -8.08
N ALA A 51 -11.39 6.02 -7.89
CA ALA A 51 -11.75 6.97 -6.82
C ALA A 51 -11.66 6.29 -5.44
N CYS A 52 -10.48 6.37 -4.82
CA CYS A 52 -10.24 5.89 -3.46
C CYS A 52 -10.20 7.09 -2.50
N ALA A 53 -10.87 6.98 -1.35
CA ALA A 53 -10.72 7.93 -0.24
C ALA A 53 -9.70 7.43 0.79
N SER A 54 -9.78 6.13 1.14
CA SER A 54 -8.81 5.46 1.99
C SER A 54 -8.68 3.99 1.62
N ALA A 55 -7.54 3.39 1.93
CA ALA A 55 -7.27 1.98 1.72
C ALA A 55 -6.65 1.33 2.96
N THR A 56 -6.76 0.00 3.03
CA THR A 56 -6.12 -0.82 4.05
C THR A 56 -5.18 -1.79 3.37
N LEU A 57 -3.90 -1.69 3.72
CA LEU A 57 -2.80 -2.47 3.18
C LEU A 57 -2.37 -3.55 4.16
N ILE A 58 -2.02 -4.73 3.65
CA ILE A 58 -1.25 -5.73 4.39
C ILE A 58 0.06 -6.00 3.65
N ASN A 59 1.18 -5.82 4.33
CA ASN A 59 2.50 -6.23 3.85
C ASN A 59 2.63 -7.75 4.00
N LEU A 60 2.86 -8.44 2.89
CA LEU A 60 3.00 -9.89 2.86
C LEU A 60 4.32 -10.39 3.44
N ASN A 61 5.35 -9.54 3.48
CA ASN A 61 6.66 -9.88 4.03
C ASN A 61 6.63 -9.86 5.57
N THR A 62 5.94 -8.88 6.14
CA THR A 62 5.97 -8.61 7.59
C THR A 62 4.64 -8.91 8.28
N ASN A 63 3.58 -9.22 7.53
CA ASN A 63 2.18 -9.30 7.99
C ASN A 63 1.67 -8.03 8.69
N SER A 64 2.33 -6.89 8.47
CA SER A 64 1.93 -5.62 9.09
C SER A 64 0.73 -5.02 8.35
N LYS A 65 -0.22 -4.46 9.11
CA LYS A 65 -1.40 -3.77 8.59
C LYS A 65 -1.15 -2.25 8.62
N CYS A 66 -1.54 -1.56 7.55
CA CYS A 66 -1.46 -0.10 7.44
C CYS A 66 -2.76 0.48 6.88
N GLU A 67 -3.23 1.58 7.43
CA GLU A 67 -4.36 2.35 6.90
C GLU A 67 -3.84 3.64 6.28
N VAL A 68 -4.27 3.93 5.05
CA VAL A 68 -3.78 5.06 4.26
C VAL A 68 -4.93 5.88 3.69
N TRP A 69 -4.69 7.17 3.48
CA TRP A 69 -5.43 8.03 2.57
C TRP A 69 -4.94 7.81 1.15
N CYS A 70 -5.87 7.89 0.21
CA CYS A 70 -5.59 7.84 -1.23
C CYS A 70 -5.54 9.29 -1.75
N ASN A 71 -4.49 9.65 -2.49
CA ASN A 71 -4.26 11.02 -2.97
C ASN A 71 -3.88 11.06 -4.45
#